data_AF-A0A7Y2HQ99-F1
#
_entry.id   AF-A0A7Y2HQ99-F1
#
_cell.length_a   1.000
_cell.length_b   1.000
_cell.length_c   1.000
_cell.angle_alpha   90.00
_cell.angle_beta   90.00
_cell.angle_gamma   90.00
#
_symmetry.space_group_name_H-M   'P 1'
#
loop_
_entity.id
_entity.type
_entity.pdbx_description
1 polymer ?
#
loop_
_entity_poly.entity_id
_entity_poly.type
_entity_poly.pdbx_seq_one_letter_code
_entity_poly.pdbx_strand_id
1 'polypeptide(L)' 'VEEAAPEARFYTVQSGDSLSKIAKEHYGDAMKYPVIFEANKPMLEDPDKIYPGQVLRIPEL' A
#
# COMPACT_ATOMS: atom_id res chain seq x y z
N VAL A 1 -1.72 -25.88 -10.99
CA VAL A 1 -0.84 -25.39 -9.91
C VAL A 1 -1.43 -24.07 -9.45
N GLU A 2 -1.91 -23.98 -8.21
CA GLU A 2 -2.30 -22.70 -7.62
C GLU A 2 -1.00 -21.91 -7.42
N GLU A 3 -0.76 -20.90 -8.26
CA GLU A 3 0.21 -19.86 -7.93
C GLU A 3 -0.32 -19.18 -6.67
N ALA A 4 0.26 -19.53 -5.51
CA ALA A 4 0.04 -18.79 -4.29
C ALA A 4 0.50 -17.34 -4.56
N ALA A 5 -0.46 -16.43 -4.67
CA ALA A 5 -0.15 -15.01 -4.77
C ALA A 5 0.81 -14.64 -3.63
N PRO A 6 1.86 -13.84 -3.90
CA PRO A 6 2.83 -13.48 -2.87
C PRO A 6 2.11 -12.94 -1.64
N GLU A 7 2.55 -13.37 -0.45
CA GLU A 7 1.94 -12.98 0.81
C GLU A 7 2.02 -11.46 0.95
N ALA A 8 0.89 -10.79 0.72
CA ALA A 8 0.84 -9.35 0.86
C ALA A 8 0.94 -8.99 2.34
N ARG A 9 1.82 -8.04 2.65
CA ARG A 9 1.92 -7.48 4.00
C ARG A 9 0.77 -6.50 4.21
N PHE A 10 0.35 -6.34 5.45
CA PHE A 10 -0.65 -5.32 5.80
C PHE A 10 0.02 -4.23 6.63
N TYR A 11 -0.31 -2.98 6.33
CA TYR A 11 0.20 -1.81 7.02
C TYR A 11 -0.94 -0.97 7.55
N THR A 12 -0.89 -0.61 8.84
CA THR A 12 -1.83 0.34 9.43
C THR A 12 -1.27 1.75 9.29
N VAL A 13 -1.97 2.59 8.52
CA VAL A 13 -1.61 3.99 8.27
C VAL A 13 -1.48 4.74 9.60
N GLN A 14 -0.41 5.50 9.74
CA GLN A 14 -0.14 6.35 10.89
C GLN A 14 -0.39 7.83 10.56
N SER A 15 -0.49 8.66 11.59
CA SER A 15 -0.63 10.11 11.41
C SER A 15 0.57 10.70 10.66
N GLY A 16 0.30 11.43 9.58
CA GLY A 16 1.33 12.02 8.73
C GLY A 16 1.90 11.09 7.66
N ASP A 17 1.31 9.93 7.43
CA ASP A 17 1.69 9.07 6.31
C ASP A 17 1.11 9.53 4.98
N SER A 18 1.83 9.18 3.91
CA SER A 18 1.38 9.23 2.52
C SER A 18 1.73 7.91 1.85
N LEU A 19 1.04 7.53 0.77
CA LEU A 19 1.36 6.30 0.05
C LEU A 19 2.81 6.27 -0.44
N SER A 20 3.37 7.42 -0.85
CA SER A 20 4.77 7.55 -1.26
C SER A 20 5.75 7.31 -0.11
N LYS A 21 5.41 7.75 1.11
CA LYS A 21 6.23 7.47 2.30
C LYS A 21 6.20 5.98 2.63
N ILE A 22 5.01 5.37 2.62
CA ILE A 22 4.82 3.93 2.85
C ILE A 22 5.56 3.11 1.78
N ALA A 23 5.44 3.49 0.50
CA ALA A 23 6.16 2.84 -0.60
C ALA A 23 7.68 2.93 -0.43
N LYS A 24 8.21 4.08 -0.01
CA LYS A 24 9.64 4.21 0.27
C LYS A 24 10.09 3.31 1.42
N GLU A 25 9.28 3.16 2.46
CA GLU A 25 9.59 2.31 3.61
C GLU A 25 9.58 0.81 3.25
N HIS A 26 8.59 0.38 2.46
CA HIS A 26 8.40 -1.04 2.13
C HIS A 26 9.15 -1.50 0.88
N TYR A 27 9.34 -0.62 -0.10
CA TYR A 27 9.96 -0.95 -1.39
C TYR A 27 11.31 -0.26 -1.62
N GLY A 28 11.70 0.67 -0.74
CA GLY A 28 12.88 1.53 -0.94
C GLY A 28 12.67 2.65 -1.97
N ASP A 29 11.50 2.71 -2.63
CA ASP A 29 11.19 3.66 -3.69
C ASP A 29 9.80 4.30 -3.49
N ALA A 30 9.79 5.61 -3.28
CA ALA A 30 8.57 6.40 -3.12
C ALA A 30 7.69 6.38 -4.38
N MET A 31 8.29 6.21 -5.57
CA MET A 31 7.56 6.19 -6.85
C MET A 31 6.77 4.90 -7.07
N LYS A 32 6.92 3.91 -6.17
CA LYS A 32 6.14 2.66 -6.18
C LYS A 32 4.80 2.76 -5.45
N TYR A 33 4.41 3.95 -4.99
CA TYR A 33 3.10 4.19 -4.39
C TYR A 33 1.90 3.75 -5.25
N PRO A 34 1.93 3.79 -6.61
CA PRO A 34 0.79 3.34 -7.40
C PRO A 34 0.51 1.84 -7.24
N VAL A 35 1.53 1.04 -6.91
CA VAL A 35 1.37 -0.40 -6.65
C VAL A 35 0.50 -0.63 -5.41
N ILE A 36 0.71 0.17 -4.35
CA ILE A 36 -0.12 0.13 -3.14
C ILE A 36 -1.53 0.59 -3.48
N PHE A 37 -1.67 1.67 -4.24
CA PHE A 37 -2.97 2.21 -4.63
C PHE A 37 -3.82 1.17 -5.38
N GLU A 38 -3.28 0.55 -6.44
CA GLU A 38 -4.01 -0.45 -7.23
C GLU A 38 -4.37 -1.68 -6.39
N ALA A 39 -3.50 -2.13 -5.48
CA ALA A 39 -3.75 -3.28 -4.63
C ALA A 39 -4.89 -3.08 -3.61
N ASN A 40 -5.30 -1.83 -3.38
CA ASN A 40 -6.34 -1.46 -2.42
C ASN A 40 -7.62 -0.92 -3.07
N LYS A 41 -7.72 -0.91 -4.41
CA LYS A 41 -8.99 -0.62 -5.08
C LYS A 41 -10.00 -1.77 -4.88
N PRO A 42 -11.32 -1.48 -4.80
CA PRO A 42 -11.93 -0.15 -4.89
C PRO A 42 -11.98 0.61 -3.54
N MET A 43 -11.49 0.02 -2.45
CA MET A 43 -11.56 0.63 -1.11
C MET A 43 -10.82 1.97 -1.05
N LEU A 44 -9.70 2.09 -1.77
CA LEU A 44 -8.97 3.34 -1.95
C LEU A 44 -9.27 3.90 -3.34
N GLU A 45 -10.08 4.95 -3.40
CA GLU A 45 -10.49 5.60 -4.67
C GLU A 45 -9.51 6.70 -5.12
N ASP A 46 -8.77 7.26 -4.18
CA ASP A 46 -7.85 8.37 -4.37
C ASP A 46 -6.55 8.08 -3.61
N PRO A 47 -5.38 8.11 -4.27
CA PRO A 47 -4.10 7.79 -3.64
C PRO A 47 -3.73 8.73 -2.49
N ASP A 48 -4.29 9.94 -2.45
CA ASP A 48 -4.01 10.93 -1.41
C ASP A 48 -4.98 10.83 -0.22
N LYS A 49 -6.04 10.03 -0.32
CA LYS A 49 -7.07 9.87 0.73
C LYS A 49 -6.85 8.62 1.56
N ILE A 50 -5.75 8.61 2.31
CA ILE A 50 -5.51 7.62 3.36
C ILE A 50 -5.66 8.25 4.75
N TYR A 51 -6.16 7.48 5.71
CA TYR A 51 -6.44 7.98 7.05
C TYR A 51 -5.74 7.14 8.13
N PRO A 52 -5.29 7.75 9.24
CA PRO A 52 -4.71 7.00 10.36
C PRO A 52 -5.65 5.89 10.85
N GLY A 53 -5.10 4.69 11.06
CA GLY A 53 -5.86 3.49 11.43
C GLY A 53 -6.40 2.69 10.24
N GLN A 54 -6.33 3.21 9.01
CA GLN A 54 -6.68 2.45 7.81
C GLN A 54 -5.65 1.34 7.56
N VAL A 55 -6.10 0.13 7.27
CA VAL A 55 -5.22 -0.99 6.93
C VAL A 55 -5.10 -1.08 5.41
N LEU A 56 -3.87 -0.97 4.90
CA LEU A 56 -3.54 -1.09 3.49
C LEU A 56 -2.83 -2.41 3.20
N ARG A 57 -3.19 -3.04 2.09
CA ARG A 57 -2.45 -4.14 1.50
C ARG A 57 -1.19 -3.61 0.81
N ILE A 58 -0.04 -4.16 1.16
CA ILE A 58 1.27 -3.87 0.59
C ILE A 58 1.74 -5.14 -0.14
N PRO A 59 1.50 -5.26 -1.47
CA PRO A 59 1.93 -6.43 -2.23
C PRO A 59 3.46 -6.49 -2.37
N GLU A 60 4.02 -7.66 -2.65
CA GLU A 60 5.43 -7.76 -3.06
C GLU A 60 5.61 -7.25 -4.49
N LEU A 61 6.80 -6.75 -4.83
CA LEU A 61 7.15 -6.26 -6.18
C LEU A 61 7.59 -7.38 -7.11
#